data_AF-A0A085W9M6-F1
#
_entry.id   AF-A0A085W9M6-F1
#
_cell.length_a   1.000
_cell.length_b   1.000
_cell.length_c   1.000
_cell.angle_alpha   90.00
_cell.angle_beta   90.00
_cell.angle_gamma   90.00
#
_symmetry.space_group_name_H-M   'P 1'
#
loop_
_entity.id
_entity.type
_entity.pdbx_description
1 polymer ?
#
loop_
_entity_poly.entity_id
_entity_poly.type
_entity_poly.pdbx_seq_one_letter_code
_entity_poly.pdbx_strand_id
1 'polypeptide(L)'
;MDADEAKKTAVFPHVIASLGHYLSAAAGLSVGAPMAYLVAPPMEATIGFAMALKEADVSVVKIFPPPSETNFASAWLTGSLESCEAAAVAFCEAVVRVAASPRGEIWGS
;
A
#
# COMPACT_ATOMS: atom_id res chain seq x y z
N MET A 1 5.00 2.76 -10.46
CA MET A 1 4.92 1.73 -11.53
C MET A 1 3.48 1.71 -12.00
N ASP A 2 3.24 1.50 -13.28
CA ASP A 2 1.89 1.39 -13.83
C ASP A 2 1.39 -0.05 -13.63
N ALA A 3 0.15 -0.22 -13.17
CA ALA A 3 -0.41 -1.50 -12.73
C ALA A 3 -1.21 -2.26 -13.81
N ASP A 4 -1.32 -1.74 -15.04
CA ASP A 4 -2.12 -2.34 -16.12
C ASP A 4 -1.50 -2.07 -17.50
N GLU A 5 -1.72 -2.97 -18.47
CA GLU A 5 -1.29 -2.86 -19.87
C GLU A 5 -1.87 -1.60 -20.55
N ALA A 6 -3.05 -1.13 -20.11
CA ALA A 6 -3.65 0.11 -20.59
C ALA A 6 -3.11 1.38 -19.90
N LYS A 7 -2.13 1.27 -18.98
CA LYS A 7 -1.55 2.39 -18.20
C LYS A 7 -2.57 3.23 -17.41
N LYS A 8 -3.69 2.64 -16.99
CA LYS A 8 -4.78 3.40 -16.34
C LYS A 8 -4.74 3.44 -14.81
N THR A 9 -4.06 2.48 -14.18
CA THR A 9 -4.02 2.40 -12.71
C THR A 9 -2.59 2.64 -12.23
N ALA A 10 -2.39 3.78 -11.56
CA ALA A 10 -1.12 4.12 -10.93
C ALA A 10 -1.04 3.50 -9.53
N VAL A 11 0.06 2.81 -9.23
CA VAL A 11 0.35 2.27 -7.90
C VAL A 11 1.69 2.81 -7.38
N PHE A 12 1.72 3.16 -6.11
CA PHE A 12 2.94 3.59 -5.41
C PHE A 12 3.16 2.70 -4.17
N PRO A 13 3.82 1.54 -4.33
CA PRO A 13 4.17 0.64 -3.24
C PRO A 13 5.61 0.92 -2.78
N HIS A 14 5.84 2.05 -2.12
CA HIS A 14 7.19 2.48 -1.77
C HIS A 14 7.61 1.98 -0.40
N VAL A 15 8.75 1.29 -0.33
CA VAL A 15 9.36 0.86 0.94
C VAL A 15 10.46 1.83 1.34
N ILE A 16 10.33 2.38 2.53
CA ILE A 16 11.32 3.25 3.14
C ILE A 16 12.10 2.40 4.14
N ALA A 17 13.31 2.01 3.77
CA ALA A 17 14.13 1.13 4.60
C ALA A 17 14.60 1.80 5.91
N SER A 18 14.70 3.13 5.91
CA SER A 18 15.15 3.91 7.05
C SER A 18 14.45 5.26 7.03
N LEU A 19 13.53 5.48 7.98
CA LEU A 19 12.79 6.74 8.08
C LEU A 19 13.70 7.90 8.47
N GLY A 20 13.58 9.01 7.73
CA GLY A 20 14.15 10.30 8.14
C GLY A 20 13.33 11.00 9.23
N HIS A 21 13.80 12.15 9.67
CA HIS A 21 13.22 12.91 10.79
C HIS A 21 11.77 13.35 10.57
N TYR A 22 11.40 13.72 9.33
CA TYR A 22 10.05 14.19 9.03
C TYR A 22 9.01 13.07 9.12
N LEU A 23 9.21 11.97 8.39
CA LEU A 23 8.23 10.89 8.34
C LEU A 23 8.19 10.09 9.63
N SER A 24 9.33 9.89 10.33
CA SER A 24 9.34 9.27 11.65
C SER A 24 8.48 10.08 12.65
N ALA A 25 8.63 11.40 12.70
CA ALA A 25 7.80 12.27 13.53
C ALA A 25 6.31 12.24 13.15
N ALA A 26 5.99 12.29 11.85
CA ALA A 26 4.61 12.25 11.37
C ALA A 26 3.93 10.89 11.62
N ALA A 27 4.70 9.80 11.59
CA ALA A 27 4.25 8.43 11.79
C ALA A 27 4.25 8.01 13.28
N GLY A 28 4.91 8.78 14.15
CA GLY A 28 5.12 8.37 15.55
C GLY A 28 6.08 7.19 15.70
N LEU A 29 6.99 7.01 14.73
CA LEU A 29 8.01 5.95 14.73
C LEU A 29 9.39 6.53 15.06
N SER A 30 10.35 5.65 15.37
CA SER A 30 11.75 6.06 15.53
C SER A 30 12.38 6.41 14.18
N VAL A 31 13.33 7.35 14.20
CA VAL A 31 14.23 7.59 13.06
C VAL A 31 14.97 6.29 12.76
N GLY A 32 15.00 5.90 11.49
CA GLY A 32 15.61 4.65 11.04
C GLY A 32 14.69 3.42 11.06
N ALA A 33 13.46 3.51 11.58
CA ALA A 33 12.50 2.43 11.46
C ALA A 33 12.09 2.19 9.99
N PRO A 34 11.85 0.94 9.57
CA PRO A 34 11.28 0.64 8.25
C PRO A 34 9.80 0.98 8.17
N MET A 35 9.34 1.41 6.99
CA MET A 35 7.94 1.70 6.74
C MET A 35 7.57 1.51 5.27
N ALA A 36 6.44 0.85 5.00
CA ALA A 36 5.82 0.82 3.68
C ALA A 36 4.81 1.96 3.53
N TYR A 37 4.97 2.76 2.48
CA TYR A 37 4.05 3.80 2.06
C TYR A 37 3.32 3.33 0.79
N LEU A 38 2.08 2.92 0.98
CA LEU A 38 1.24 2.31 -0.06
C LEU A 38 0.18 3.30 -0.52
N VAL A 39 0.08 3.55 -1.83
CA VAL A 39 -0.94 4.44 -2.43
C VAL A 39 -1.52 3.81 -3.69
N ALA A 40 -2.84 3.84 -3.81
CA ALA A 40 -3.58 3.44 -5.02
C ALA A 40 -4.96 4.16 -5.05
N PRO A 41 -5.73 4.04 -6.15
CA PRO A 41 -7.09 4.58 -6.20
C PRO A 41 -7.99 3.92 -5.13
N PRO A 42 -9.13 4.53 -4.75
CA PRO A 42 -9.84 4.23 -3.50
C PRO A 42 -10.19 2.75 -3.27
N MET A 43 -10.73 2.07 -4.28
CA MET A 43 -11.20 0.69 -4.15
C MET A 43 -10.04 -0.30 -4.17
N GLU A 44 -9.10 -0.10 -5.10
CA GLU A 44 -7.87 -0.84 -5.28
C GLU A 44 -7.00 -0.77 -4.02
N ALA A 45 -6.85 0.43 -3.46
CA ALA A 45 -6.09 0.66 -2.24
C ALA A 45 -6.69 -0.09 -1.04
N THR A 46 -8.01 -0.02 -0.86
CA THR A 46 -8.69 -0.68 0.26
C THR A 46 -8.50 -2.20 0.21
N ILE A 47 -8.63 -2.80 -0.98
CA ILE A 47 -8.38 -4.23 -1.19
C ILE A 47 -6.89 -4.55 -1.00
N GLY A 48 -6.01 -3.72 -1.57
CA GLY A 48 -4.57 -3.88 -1.45
C GLY A 48 -4.07 -3.82 0.00
N PHE A 49 -4.58 -2.90 0.82
CA PHE A 49 -4.23 -2.82 2.24
C PHE A 49 -4.64 -4.10 2.98
N ALA A 50 -5.83 -4.62 2.70
CA ALA A 50 -6.30 -5.86 3.32
C ALA A 50 -5.41 -7.06 2.94
N MET A 51 -4.90 -7.12 1.70
CA MET A 51 -3.96 -8.16 1.28
C MET A 51 -2.58 -7.96 1.92
N ALA A 52 -2.05 -6.74 1.91
CA ALA A 52 -0.76 -6.43 2.53
C ALA A 52 -0.71 -6.80 4.02
N LEU A 53 -1.78 -6.54 4.77
CA LEU A 53 -1.90 -6.88 6.19
C LEU A 53 -2.05 -8.38 6.46
N LYS A 54 -2.48 -9.16 5.48
CA LYS A 54 -2.63 -10.62 5.61
C LYS A 54 -1.37 -11.37 5.21
N GLU A 55 -0.65 -10.86 4.21
CA GLU A 55 0.54 -11.52 3.65
C GLU A 55 1.83 -11.21 4.41
N ALA A 56 1.87 -10.13 5.20
CA ALA A 56 3.07 -9.70 5.90
C ALA A 56 2.81 -9.36 7.38
N ASP A 57 3.81 -9.60 8.21
CA ASP A 57 3.81 -9.20 9.62
C ASP A 57 4.09 -7.70 9.75
N VAL A 58 3.05 -6.90 9.48
CA VAL A 58 3.08 -5.44 9.52
C VAL A 58 1.91 -4.89 10.32
N SER A 59 2.13 -3.75 10.97
CA SER A 59 1.12 -3.00 11.71
C SER A 59 0.75 -1.72 10.97
N VAL A 60 -0.54 -1.38 10.99
CA VAL A 60 -1.03 -0.10 10.47
C VAL A 60 -0.58 1.02 11.38
N VAL A 61 0.15 1.98 10.83
CA VAL A 61 0.55 3.21 11.53
C VAL A 61 -0.46 4.32 11.28
N LYS A 62 -0.85 4.50 10.01
CA LYS A 62 -1.80 5.52 9.60
C LYS A 62 -2.51 5.11 8.33
N ILE A 63 -3.82 5.34 8.30
CA ILE A 63 -4.63 5.23 7.08
C ILE A 63 -5.07 6.64 6.70
N PHE A 64 -4.89 6.97 5.43
CA PHE A 64 -5.46 8.14 4.78
C PHE A 64 -6.68 7.66 4.01
N PRO A 65 -7.87 7.74 4.62
CA PRO A 65 -9.06 7.17 4.04
C PRO A 65 -9.43 7.88 2.73
N PRO A 66 -10.06 7.19 1.79
CA PRO A 66 -10.56 7.84 0.59
C PRO A 66 -11.76 8.76 0.89
N PRO A 67 -11.94 9.86 0.13
CA PRO A 67 -11.00 10.41 -0.84
C PRO A 67 -9.95 11.32 -0.20
N SER A 68 -8.68 11.17 -0.58
CA SER A 68 -7.69 12.24 -0.38
C SER A 68 -7.97 13.44 -1.30
N GLU A 69 -7.24 14.53 -1.12
CA GLU A 69 -7.30 15.71 -2.00
C GLU A 69 -7.07 15.37 -3.48
N THR A 70 -6.36 14.27 -3.76
CA THR A 70 -6.06 13.79 -5.11
C THR A 70 -6.97 12.65 -5.58
N ASN A 71 -8.00 12.27 -4.80
CA ASN A 71 -8.87 11.11 -5.03
C ASN A 71 -8.16 9.75 -4.97
N PHE A 72 -7.16 9.61 -4.09
CA PHE A 72 -6.49 8.35 -3.78
C PHE A 72 -6.78 7.93 -2.33
N ALA A 73 -6.34 6.73 -1.97
CA ALA A 73 -6.18 6.33 -0.58
C ALA A 73 -4.74 5.85 -0.35
N SER A 74 -4.27 6.04 0.88
CA SER A 74 -2.93 5.60 1.26
C SER A 74 -2.88 5.03 2.66
N ALA A 75 -1.86 4.20 2.91
CA ALA A 75 -1.57 3.67 4.23
C ALA A 75 -0.06 3.67 4.49
N TRP A 76 0.30 3.94 5.74
CA TRP A 76 1.62 3.72 6.29
C TRP A 76 1.58 2.46 7.14
N LEU A 77 2.40 1.48 6.77
CA LEU A 77 2.57 0.22 7.49
C LEU A 77 4.00 0.13 8.01
N THR A 78 4.19 -0.44 9.20
CA THR A 78 5.53 -0.65 9.78
C THR A 78 5.70 -2.09 10.23
N GLY A 79 6.95 -2.52 10.32
CA GLY A 79 7.35 -3.88 10.69
C GLY A 79 8.86 -4.02 10.46
N SER A 80 9.33 -5.25 10.29
CA SER A 80 10.67 -5.48 9.76
C SER A 80 10.80 -4.93 8.33
N LEU A 81 12.02 -4.69 7.85
CA LEU A 81 12.26 -4.28 6.47
C LEU A 81 11.66 -5.30 5.49
N GLU A 82 11.94 -6.58 5.71
CA GLU A 82 11.43 -7.70 4.92
C GLU A 82 9.90 -7.76 4.93
N SER A 83 9.26 -7.55 6.09
CA SER A 83 7.80 -7.48 6.20
C SER A 83 7.23 -6.29 5.41
N CYS A 84 7.90 -5.12 5.44
CA CYS A 84 7.47 -3.96 4.67
C CYS A 84 7.58 -4.20 3.16
N GLU A 85 8.63 -4.89 2.70
CA GLU A 85 8.81 -5.30 1.32
C GLU A 85 7.74 -6.30 0.87
N ALA A 86 7.49 -7.33 1.68
CA ALA A 86 6.43 -8.30 1.42
C ALA A 86 5.05 -7.64 1.34
N ALA A 87 4.74 -6.72 2.26
CA ALA A 87 3.50 -5.95 2.24
C ALA A 87 3.36 -5.11 0.96
N ALA A 88 4.44 -4.48 0.50
CA ALA A 88 4.44 -3.68 -0.72
C ALA A 88 4.22 -4.52 -1.99
N VAL A 89 4.82 -5.71 -2.05
CA VAL A 89 4.59 -6.67 -3.14
C VAL A 89 3.13 -7.13 -3.15
N ALA A 90 2.61 -7.62 -2.03
CA ALA A 90 1.23 -8.08 -1.91
C ALA A 90 0.20 -6.98 -2.24
N PHE A 91 0.47 -5.75 -1.82
CA PHE A 91 -0.32 -4.58 -2.19
C PHE A 91 -0.33 -4.36 -3.71
N CYS A 92 0.84 -4.38 -4.35
CA CYS A 92 0.97 -4.17 -5.78
C CYS A 92 0.21 -5.24 -6.57
N GLU A 93 0.39 -6.52 -6.22
CA GLU A 93 -0.28 -7.65 -6.86
C GLU A 93 -1.80 -7.55 -6.74
N ALA A 94 -2.31 -7.19 -5.56
CA ALA A 94 -3.73 -6.99 -5.34
C ALA A 94 -4.29 -5.83 -6.18
N VAL A 95 -3.59 -4.70 -6.26
CA VAL A 95 -4.00 -3.54 -7.07
C VAL A 95 -4.01 -3.90 -8.55
N VAL A 96 -2.98 -4.58 -9.06
CA VAL A 96 -2.90 -5.06 -10.46
C VAL A 96 -4.07 -6.00 -10.75
N ARG A 97 -4.37 -6.93 -9.85
CA ARG A 97 -5.48 -7.89 -10.01
C ARG A 97 -6.84 -7.19 -10.07
N VAL A 98 -7.08 -6.21 -9.21
CA VAL A 98 -8.32 -5.42 -9.23
C VAL A 98 -8.41 -4.57 -10.50
N ALA A 99 -7.29 -3.99 -10.94
CA ALA A 99 -7.25 -3.21 -12.19
C ALA A 99 -7.54 -4.07 -13.43
N ALA A 100 -7.06 -5.31 -13.46
CA ALA A 100 -7.32 -6.25 -14.55
C ALA A 100 -8.80 -6.68 -14.63
N SER A 101 -9.46 -6.87 -13.48
CA SER A 101 -10.86 -7.33 -13.40
C SER A 101 -11.70 -6.52 -12.39
N PRO A 102 -12.01 -5.23 -12.67
CA PRO A 102 -12.60 -4.30 -11.68
C PRO A 102 -14.06 -4.60 -11.33
N ARG A 103 -14.77 -5.39 -12.14
CA ARG A 103 -16.21 -5.70 -11.97
C ARG A 103 -16.51 -7.07 -11.38
N GLY A 104 -15.50 -7.85 -11.00
CA GLY A 104 -15.68 -9.10 -10.27
C GLY A 104 -15.27 -10.35 -11.03
N GLU A 105 -14.01 -10.73 -10.85
CA GLU A 105 -13.53 -12.13 -10.83
C GLU A 105 -12.45 -12.31 -9.73
N ILE A 106 -12.37 -11.38 -8.78
CA ILE A 106 -11.35 -11.41 -7.73
C ILE A 106 -11.63 -12.52 -6.72
N TRP A 107 -12.89 -12.80 -6.40
CA TRP A 107 -13.30 -13.88 -5.49
C TRP A 107 -14.09 -14.90 -6.32
N GLY A 108 -13.48 -16.05 -6.62
CA GLY A 108 -14.04 -17.03 -7.56
C GLY A 108 -15.50 -17.40 -7.30
N SER A 109 -16.24 -17.60 -8.39
CA SER A 109 -17.47 -18.39 -8.44
C SER A 109 -17.18 -19.88 -8.26
#